data_AF-A0A4Q5RYM6-F1
#
_entry.id   AF-A0A4Q5RYM6-F1
#
_cell.length_a   1.000
_cell.length_b   1.000
_cell.length_c   1.000
_cell.angle_alpha   90.00
_cell.angle_beta   90.00
_cell.angle_gamma   90.00
#
_symmetry.space_group_name_H-M   'P 1'
#
loop_
_entity.id
_entity.type
_entity.pdbx_description
1 polymer ?
#
loop_
_entity_poly.entity_id
_entity_poly.type
_entity_poly.pdbx_seq_one_letter_code
_entity_poly.pdbx_strand_id
1 'polypeptide(L)'
;MSSGVTRSITGTILYTSTKPERLGAGRGREHFRIDVHADGCRTIAAHGEIDDAPAVVRDVNLRVNAALLPQESFVRIAVGGEFRGSAWFNFANNVAECEAVTTIEGRVSQRMQLDQPLSAFGNHAMINDGFLLSLYDLSKGPGVQVTKRMLLSSPDHRGATGPMLFAIDLAIEFVGRETLKVAAGKFAALHFRFVEIPGLPLEHPPYDLWCTDDGDYVLLKAEVGGYMQTAYELTAYGRTEDA
;
A
#
# COMPACT_ATOMS: atom_id res chain seq x y z
N MET A 1 -22.28 -19.21 -16.30
CA MET A 1 -22.32 -17.73 -16.17
C MET A 1 -20.90 -17.30 -15.86
N SER A 2 -20.30 -16.38 -16.62
CA SER A 2 -18.96 -15.88 -16.26
C SER A 2 -19.09 -15.04 -14.98
N SER A 3 -18.39 -15.43 -13.92
CA SER A 3 -18.32 -14.63 -12.68
C SER A 3 -17.72 -13.25 -12.98
N GLY A 4 -18.20 -12.20 -12.29
CA GLY A 4 -17.62 -10.85 -12.41
C GLY A 4 -16.22 -10.74 -11.79
N VAL A 5 -15.89 -11.65 -10.87
CA VAL A 5 -14.58 -11.81 -10.24
C VAL A 5 -14.07 -13.20 -10.59
N THR A 6 -12.92 -13.29 -11.25
CA THR A 6 -12.34 -14.56 -11.73
C THR A 6 -11.36 -15.17 -10.73
N ARG A 7 -10.80 -14.35 -9.84
CA ARG A 7 -9.85 -14.76 -8.82
C ARG A 7 -9.90 -13.80 -7.64
N SER A 8 -9.82 -14.33 -6.43
CA SER A 8 -9.73 -13.54 -5.20
C SER A 8 -8.55 -13.99 -4.36
N ILE A 9 -7.86 -13.02 -3.75
CA ILE A 9 -6.78 -13.24 -2.80
C ILE A 9 -7.15 -12.50 -1.52
N THR A 10 -7.08 -13.18 -0.38
CA THR A 10 -7.36 -12.59 0.94
C THR A 10 -6.22 -12.88 1.88
N GLY A 11 -5.98 -12.00 2.84
CA GLY A 11 -4.99 -12.29 3.87
C GLY A 11 -5.09 -11.40 5.08
N THR A 12 -4.24 -11.72 6.05
CA THR A 12 -4.05 -10.93 7.28
C THR A 12 -2.57 -10.67 7.47
N ILE A 13 -2.20 -9.41 7.69
CA ILE A 13 -0.84 -8.97 7.98
C ILE A 13 -0.81 -8.53 9.44
N LEU A 14 0.06 -9.12 10.25
CA LEU A 14 0.24 -8.76 11.66
C LEU A 14 1.33 -7.71 11.80
N TYR A 15 1.11 -6.71 12.64
CA TYR A 15 2.06 -5.63 12.89
C TYR A 15 2.74 -5.85 14.24
N THR A 16 4.06 -5.79 14.27
CA THR A 16 4.85 -5.99 15.49
C THR A 16 5.91 -4.90 15.65
N SER A 17 6.39 -4.72 16.89
CA SER A 17 7.51 -3.84 17.17
C SER A 17 8.85 -4.54 16.94
N THR A 18 9.82 -3.83 16.40
CA THR A 18 11.24 -4.21 16.45
C THR A 18 12.05 -3.34 17.41
N LYS A 19 11.39 -2.47 18.20
CA LYS A 19 12.03 -1.73 19.30
C LYS A 19 12.48 -2.67 20.43
N PRO A 20 13.70 -2.50 21.00
CA PRO A 20 14.23 -3.38 22.03
C PRO A 20 13.30 -3.61 23.23
N GLU A 21 12.62 -2.57 23.69
CA GLU A 21 11.78 -2.58 24.90
C GLU A 21 10.47 -3.35 24.74
N ARG A 22 10.05 -3.66 23.51
CA ARG A 22 8.79 -4.38 23.23
C ARG A 22 8.89 -5.26 21.99
N LEU A 23 10.08 -5.81 21.74
CA LEU A 23 10.38 -6.62 20.56
C LEU A 23 9.35 -7.74 20.39
N GLY A 24 8.77 -7.84 19.19
CA GLY A 24 7.75 -8.82 18.84
C GLY A 24 6.35 -8.53 19.41
N ALA A 25 6.17 -7.50 20.23
CA ALA A 25 4.86 -7.13 20.74
C ALA A 25 3.95 -6.67 19.59
N GLY A 26 2.69 -7.11 19.63
CA GLY A 26 1.66 -6.69 18.68
C GLY A 26 1.44 -5.17 18.70
N ARG A 27 1.19 -4.61 17.52
CA ARG A 27 0.97 -3.18 17.28
C ARG A 27 -0.22 -2.89 16.37
N GLY A 28 -0.90 -3.92 15.89
CA GLY A 28 -1.92 -3.76 14.88
C GLY A 28 -2.04 -4.95 13.94
N ARG A 29 -2.93 -4.81 12.96
CA ARG A 29 -3.16 -5.77 11.89
C ARG A 29 -3.71 -5.08 10.65
N GLU A 30 -3.68 -5.78 9.52
CA GLU A 30 -4.49 -5.46 8.36
C GLU A 30 -5.12 -6.72 7.77
N HIS A 31 -6.41 -6.60 7.43
CA HIS A 31 -7.13 -7.58 6.65
C HIS A 31 -7.30 -7.04 5.23
N PHE A 32 -6.89 -7.81 4.23
CA PHE A 32 -6.97 -7.38 2.84
C PHE A 32 -7.71 -8.36 1.95
N ARG A 33 -8.19 -7.82 0.82
CA ARG A 33 -8.75 -8.58 -0.30
C ARG A 33 -8.33 -7.95 -1.62
N ILE A 34 -7.85 -8.77 -2.53
CA ILE A 34 -7.58 -8.44 -3.93
C ILE A 34 -8.54 -9.26 -4.78
N ASP A 35 -9.42 -8.60 -5.53
CA ASP A 35 -10.29 -9.24 -6.52
C ASP A 35 -9.78 -8.92 -7.92
N VAL A 36 -9.59 -9.95 -8.73
CA VAL A 36 -9.30 -9.83 -10.16
C VAL A 36 -10.60 -10.00 -10.92
N HIS A 37 -10.94 -8.98 -11.71
CA HIS A 37 -12.19 -8.94 -12.46
C HIS A 37 -12.02 -9.54 -13.86
N ALA A 38 -13.14 -9.90 -14.48
CA ALA A 38 -13.15 -10.51 -15.82
C ALA A 38 -12.57 -9.59 -16.92
N ASP A 39 -12.56 -8.27 -16.72
CA ASP A 39 -11.96 -7.29 -17.62
C ASP A 39 -10.46 -7.04 -17.35
N GLY A 40 -9.86 -7.80 -16.42
CA GLY A 40 -8.47 -7.69 -16.01
C GLY A 40 -8.21 -6.60 -14.95
N CYS A 41 -9.21 -5.78 -14.60
CA CYS A 41 -9.07 -4.82 -13.50
C CYS A 41 -8.87 -5.55 -12.17
N ARG A 42 -8.28 -4.85 -11.20
CA ARG A 42 -8.17 -5.34 -9.83
C ARG A 42 -8.75 -4.34 -8.84
N THR A 43 -9.43 -4.86 -7.82
CA THR A 43 -9.82 -4.09 -6.63
C THR A 43 -8.97 -4.56 -5.46
N ILE A 44 -8.26 -3.64 -4.81
CA ILE A 44 -7.37 -3.88 -3.67
C ILE A 44 -7.97 -3.15 -2.47
N ALA A 45 -8.56 -3.90 -1.56
CA ALA A 45 -9.19 -3.38 -0.35
C ALA A 45 -8.44 -3.82 0.90
N ALA A 46 -8.36 -2.93 1.89
CA ALA A 46 -7.74 -3.24 3.17
C ALA A 46 -8.41 -2.51 4.33
N HIS A 47 -8.54 -3.21 5.46
CA HIS A 47 -8.87 -2.64 6.77
C HIS A 47 -7.65 -2.77 7.67
N GLY A 48 -6.97 -1.66 7.94
CA GLY A 48 -5.75 -1.60 8.72
C GLY A 48 -5.97 -0.91 10.07
N GLU A 49 -5.36 -1.47 11.12
CA GLU A 49 -5.47 -0.98 12.48
C GLU A 49 -4.07 -0.92 13.09
N ILE A 50 -3.69 0.25 13.62
CA ILE A 50 -2.49 0.47 14.42
C ILE A 50 -2.95 0.75 15.84
N ASP A 51 -2.62 -0.12 16.79
CA ASP A 51 -3.06 -0.04 18.19
C ASP A 51 -2.24 0.96 19.02
N ASP A 52 -1.03 1.28 18.57
CA ASP A 52 -0.17 2.23 19.24
C ASP A 52 -0.80 3.61 19.31
N ALA A 53 -0.84 4.18 20.52
CA ALA A 53 -1.47 5.48 20.76
C ALA A 53 -0.79 6.64 19.98
N PRO A 54 -1.58 7.58 19.41
CA PRO A 54 -3.02 7.44 19.19
C PRO A 54 -3.29 6.33 18.17
N ALA A 55 -4.26 5.46 18.47
CA ALA A 55 -4.62 4.36 17.58
C ALA A 55 -5.08 4.91 16.22
N VAL A 56 -4.80 4.20 15.13
CA VAL A 56 -5.18 4.61 13.78
C VAL A 56 -5.93 3.46 13.14
N VAL A 57 -7.13 3.72 12.64
CA VAL A 57 -7.89 2.78 11.81
C VAL A 57 -8.02 3.37 10.42
N ARG A 58 -7.78 2.55 9.40
CA ARG A 58 -7.89 2.94 8.01
C ARG A 58 -8.65 1.89 7.21
N ASP A 59 -9.63 2.36 6.46
CA ASP A 59 -10.29 1.58 5.41
C ASP A 59 -9.88 2.14 4.06
N VAL A 60 -9.39 1.27 3.17
CA VAL A 60 -9.06 1.65 1.79
C VAL A 60 -9.69 0.71 0.78
N ASN A 61 -9.99 1.26 -0.39
CA ASN A 61 -10.36 0.49 -1.57
C ASN A 61 -9.78 1.17 -2.81
N LEU A 62 -8.81 0.54 -3.46
CA LEU A 62 -8.14 1.03 -4.67
C LEU A 62 -8.57 0.16 -5.86
N ARG A 63 -8.99 0.79 -6.95
CA ARG A 63 -9.19 0.11 -8.24
C ARG A 63 -8.08 0.45 -9.21
N VAL A 64 -7.53 -0.58 -9.86
CA VAL A 64 -6.56 -0.47 -10.96
C VAL A 64 -7.09 -1.12 -12.23
N ASN A 65 -6.68 -0.61 -13.38
CA ASN A 65 -7.03 -1.19 -14.68
C ASN A 65 -6.21 -2.45 -14.99
N ALA A 66 -6.44 -3.07 -16.15
CA ALA A 66 -5.69 -4.26 -16.60
C ALA A 66 -4.17 -4.03 -16.79
N ALA A 67 -3.75 -2.77 -16.96
CA ALA A 67 -2.33 -2.37 -17.00
C ALA A 67 -1.79 -1.97 -15.62
N LEU A 68 -2.53 -2.26 -14.54
CA LEU A 68 -2.21 -1.96 -13.14
C LEU A 68 -2.13 -0.46 -12.81
N LEU A 69 -2.65 0.41 -13.69
CA LEU A 69 -2.72 1.85 -13.42
C LEU A 69 -3.95 2.18 -12.56
N PRO A 70 -3.83 3.04 -11.53
CA PRO A 70 -4.94 3.45 -10.68
C PRO A 70 -6.05 4.14 -11.47
N GLN A 71 -7.31 3.85 -11.12
CA GLN A 71 -8.50 4.49 -11.68
C GLN A 71 -9.22 5.33 -10.63
N GLU A 72 -9.43 4.76 -9.44
CA GLU A 72 -10.04 5.47 -8.31
C GLU A 72 -9.61 4.84 -6.98
N SER A 73 -9.78 5.58 -5.89
CA SER A 73 -9.58 5.06 -4.54
C SER A 73 -10.53 5.71 -3.54
N PHE A 74 -10.98 4.94 -2.55
CA PHE A 74 -11.68 5.44 -1.37
C PHE A 74 -10.81 5.22 -0.14
N VAL A 75 -10.67 6.25 0.68
CA VAL A 75 -9.90 6.18 1.93
C VAL A 75 -10.74 6.78 3.07
N ARG A 76 -10.82 6.08 4.20
CA ARG A 76 -11.38 6.60 5.45
C ARG A 76 -10.39 6.35 6.58
N ILE A 77 -10.23 7.35 7.45
CA ILE A 77 -9.27 7.33 8.54
C ILE A 77 -9.97 7.73 9.84
N ALA A 78 -9.70 6.99 10.90
CA ALA A 78 -9.98 7.36 12.28
C ALA A 78 -8.68 7.39 13.09
N VAL A 79 -8.55 8.36 14.00
CA VAL A 79 -7.40 8.52 14.89
C VAL A 79 -7.90 8.67 16.31
N GLY A 80 -7.37 7.87 17.24
CA GLY A 80 -7.83 7.84 18.64
C GLY A 80 -9.27 7.36 18.80
N GLY A 81 -9.81 6.62 17.82
CA GLY A 81 -11.22 6.20 17.79
C GLY A 81 -12.18 7.26 17.24
N GLU A 82 -11.68 8.41 16.82
CA GLU A 82 -12.50 9.49 16.26
C GLU A 82 -12.28 9.64 14.76
N PHE A 83 -13.33 10.07 14.04
CA PHE A 83 -13.23 10.37 12.61
C PHE A 83 -12.12 11.40 12.37
N ARG A 84 -11.20 11.11 11.44
CA ARG A 84 -10.14 12.04 11.01
C ARG A 84 -10.42 12.57 9.61
N GLY A 85 -10.92 11.71 8.73
CA GLY A 85 -11.36 12.13 7.41
C GLY A 85 -11.72 10.98 6.48
N SER A 86 -12.32 11.32 5.35
CA SER A 86 -12.56 10.40 4.24
C SER A 86 -12.45 11.11 2.91
N ALA A 87 -11.94 10.41 1.89
CA ALA A 87 -11.75 10.93 0.55
C ALA A 87 -12.17 9.93 -0.52
N TRP A 88 -12.66 10.47 -1.63
CA TRP A 88 -12.70 9.81 -2.93
C TRP A 88 -11.62 10.42 -3.82
N PHE A 89 -10.84 9.56 -4.46
CA PHE A 89 -9.80 9.91 -5.42
C PHE A 89 -10.17 9.36 -6.78
N ASN A 90 -9.96 10.16 -7.82
CA ASN A 90 -10.19 9.76 -9.22
C ASN A 90 -8.97 10.09 -10.07
N PHE A 91 -8.58 9.17 -10.94
CA PHE A 91 -7.37 9.26 -11.76
C PHE A 91 -7.73 9.07 -13.22
N ALA A 92 -7.94 10.18 -13.92
CA ALA A 92 -8.07 10.20 -15.38
C ALA A 92 -6.68 10.35 -16.04
N ASN A 93 -6.64 10.21 -17.37
CA ASN A 93 -5.38 10.24 -18.13
C ASN A 93 -4.53 11.51 -17.93
N ASN A 94 -5.17 12.63 -17.63
CA ASN A 94 -4.52 13.94 -17.52
C ASN A 94 -4.86 14.67 -16.21
N VAL A 95 -5.55 14.04 -15.27
CA VAL A 95 -5.91 14.70 -14.01
C VAL A 95 -6.09 13.70 -12.88
N ALA A 96 -5.58 14.06 -11.69
CA ALA A 96 -5.95 13.44 -10.43
C ALA A 96 -6.86 14.39 -9.65
N GLU A 97 -7.94 13.84 -9.10
CA GLU A 97 -8.95 14.58 -8.34
C GLU A 97 -9.08 13.96 -6.95
N CYS A 98 -9.40 14.80 -5.97
CA CYS A 98 -9.73 14.38 -4.61
C CYS A 98 -10.88 15.21 -4.08
N GLU A 99 -11.94 14.54 -3.64
CA GLU A 99 -13.03 15.12 -2.86
C GLU A 99 -13.02 14.50 -1.48
N ALA A 100 -12.78 15.31 -0.45
CA ALA A 100 -12.62 14.84 0.91
C ALA A 100 -13.36 15.69 1.94
N VAL A 101 -13.62 15.08 3.09
CA VAL A 101 -13.99 15.78 4.31
C VAL A 101 -13.02 15.34 5.40
N THR A 102 -12.35 16.28 6.04
CA THR A 102 -11.40 16.03 7.12
C THR A 102 -11.78 16.86 8.34
N THR A 103 -11.27 16.49 9.51
CA THR A 103 -11.52 17.26 10.75
C THR A 103 -10.71 18.54 10.85
N ILE A 104 -9.62 18.69 10.08
CA ILE A 104 -8.75 19.86 10.12
C ILE A 104 -9.15 20.86 9.01
N GLU A 105 -9.24 20.39 7.77
CA GLU A 105 -9.48 21.23 6.59
C GLU A 105 -10.99 21.41 6.27
N GLY A 106 -11.87 20.57 6.83
CA GLY A 106 -13.28 20.56 6.46
C GLY A 106 -13.48 19.93 5.09
N ARG A 107 -14.26 20.55 4.21
CA ARG A 107 -14.44 20.08 2.82
C ARG A 107 -13.21 20.44 1.98
N VAL A 108 -12.65 19.45 1.30
CA VAL A 108 -11.51 19.58 0.41
C VAL A 108 -11.90 19.14 -1.00
N SER A 109 -11.55 19.95 -1.99
CA SER A 109 -11.64 19.62 -3.42
C SER A 109 -10.28 19.96 -4.04
N GLN A 110 -9.57 18.95 -4.55
CA GLN A 110 -8.26 19.10 -5.17
C GLN A 110 -8.29 18.58 -6.60
N ARG A 111 -7.53 19.28 -7.47
CA ARG A 111 -7.28 18.87 -8.85
C ARG A 111 -5.79 19.05 -9.15
N MET A 112 -5.14 17.99 -9.61
CA MET A 112 -3.73 17.99 -10.01
C MET A 112 -3.62 17.59 -11.48
N GLN A 113 -3.03 18.45 -12.31
CA GLN A 113 -2.78 18.16 -13.71
C GLN A 113 -1.72 17.05 -13.82
N LEU A 114 -1.98 16.07 -14.68
CA LEU A 114 -1.02 15.02 -15.02
C LEU A 114 -0.60 15.16 -16.48
N ASP A 115 0.68 14.92 -16.77
CA ASP A 115 1.20 14.90 -18.15
C ASP A 115 0.97 13.53 -18.83
N GLN A 116 0.72 12.50 -18.01
CA GLN A 116 0.50 11.12 -18.42
C GLN A 116 -0.37 10.43 -17.35
N PRO A 117 -1.00 9.28 -17.66
CA PRO A 117 -1.72 8.51 -16.66
C PRO A 117 -0.87 8.26 -15.41
N LEU A 118 -1.47 8.39 -14.23
CA LEU A 118 -0.77 8.21 -12.97
C LEU A 118 -0.22 6.78 -12.89
N SER A 119 1.07 6.62 -12.61
CA SER A 119 1.69 5.29 -12.55
C SER A 119 1.25 4.50 -11.32
N ALA A 120 1.01 5.17 -10.20
CA ALA A 120 0.66 4.55 -8.93
C ALA A 120 0.01 5.53 -7.95
N PHE A 121 -0.74 4.97 -7.00
CA PHE A 121 -1.30 5.70 -5.87
C PHE A 121 -1.01 4.95 -4.57
N GLY A 122 -0.37 5.61 -3.62
CA GLY A 122 -0.08 5.09 -2.28
C GLY A 122 -1.17 5.47 -1.26
N ASN A 123 -1.94 4.48 -0.81
CA ASN A 123 -3.07 4.66 0.09
C ASN A 123 -2.77 4.33 1.57
N HIS A 124 -1.50 4.02 1.90
CA HIS A 124 -1.04 3.65 3.25
C HIS A 124 -1.61 2.34 3.82
N ALA A 125 -2.12 1.44 2.97
CA ALA A 125 -2.31 0.05 3.36
C ALA A 125 -1.05 -0.77 3.08
N MET A 126 -0.72 -1.72 3.95
CA MET A 126 0.48 -2.55 3.82
C MET A 126 0.44 -3.42 2.56
N ILE A 127 -0.74 -3.96 2.23
CA ILE A 127 -0.94 -4.68 0.97
C ILE A 127 -0.71 -3.79 -0.25
N ASN A 128 -1.00 -2.49 -0.15
CA ASN A 128 -0.75 -1.54 -1.23
C ASN A 128 0.74 -1.23 -1.36
N ASP A 129 1.49 -1.11 -0.25
CA ASP A 129 2.96 -1.00 -0.30
C ASP A 129 3.58 -2.19 -1.03
N GLY A 130 3.11 -3.42 -0.76
CA GLY A 130 3.51 -4.61 -1.52
C GLY A 130 3.16 -4.51 -3.01
N PHE A 131 1.94 -4.05 -3.33
CA PHE A 131 1.51 -3.87 -4.71
C PHE A 131 2.34 -2.82 -5.48
N LEU A 132 2.77 -1.73 -4.81
CA LEU A 132 3.63 -0.70 -5.44
C LEU A 132 4.96 -1.26 -5.95
N LEU A 133 5.41 -2.41 -5.46
CA LEU A 133 6.60 -3.10 -5.96
C LEU A 133 6.45 -3.56 -7.41
N SER A 134 5.22 -3.67 -7.93
CA SER A 134 4.95 -3.96 -9.35
C SER A 134 5.43 -2.86 -10.30
N LEU A 135 5.78 -1.67 -9.78
CA LEU A 135 6.36 -0.58 -10.57
C LEU A 135 7.76 -0.93 -11.09
N TYR A 136 8.50 -1.80 -10.40
CA TYR A 136 9.86 -2.15 -10.77
C TYR A 136 9.89 -3.07 -12.00
N ASP A 137 10.67 -2.69 -13.02
CA ASP A 137 10.91 -3.55 -14.17
C ASP A 137 11.96 -4.62 -13.85
N LEU A 138 11.48 -5.82 -13.49
CA LEU A 138 12.32 -6.96 -13.12
C LEU A 138 13.28 -7.43 -14.22
N SER A 139 13.07 -7.04 -15.49
CA SER A 139 13.98 -7.38 -16.59
C SER A 139 15.34 -6.68 -16.48
N LYS A 140 15.42 -5.60 -15.70
CA LYS A 140 16.66 -4.85 -15.44
C LYS A 140 17.62 -5.56 -14.47
N GLY A 141 17.16 -6.62 -13.80
CA GLY A 141 17.91 -7.26 -12.72
C GLY A 141 17.97 -6.41 -11.46
N PRO A 142 18.81 -6.77 -10.47
CA PRO A 142 18.96 -5.99 -9.23
C PRO A 142 19.47 -4.56 -9.47
N GLY A 143 18.98 -3.61 -8.68
CA GLY A 143 19.36 -2.20 -8.76
C GLY A 143 18.19 -1.25 -8.45
N VAL A 144 18.40 0.05 -8.63
CA VAL A 144 17.43 1.09 -8.27
C VAL A 144 16.64 1.59 -9.49
N GLN A 145 15.33 1.73 -9.36
CA GLN A 145 14.45 2.39 -10.30
C GLN A 145 13.65 3.49 -9.60
N VAL A 146 13.61 4.68 -10.20
CA VAL A 146 12.81 5.81 -9.71
C VAL A 146 11.52 5.93 -10.53
N THR A 147 10.39 5.85 -9.84
CA THR A 147 9.07 6.22 -10.38
C THR A 147 8.78 7.66 -9.96
N LYS A 148 8.67 8.55 -10.95
CA LYS A 148 8.41 9.98 -10.69
C LYS A 148 6.93 10.28 -10.57
N ARG A 149 6.58 11.23 -9.69
CA ARG A 149 5.25 11.83 -9.56
C ARG A 149 4.14 10.80 -9.30
N MET A 150 4.40 9.89 -8.37
CA MET A 150 3.32 9.14 -7.71
C MET A 150 2.53 10.10 -6.80
N LEU A 151 1.27 9.77 -6.54
CA LEU A 151 0.46 10.46 -5.56
C LEU A 151 0.22 9.57 -4.33
N LEU A 152 0.21 10.18 -3.16
CA LEU A 152 -0.19 9.59 -1.89
C LEU A 152 -1.53 10.17 -1.44
N SER A 153 -2.21 9.40 -0.59
CA SER A 153 -3.38 9.86 0.17
C SER A 153 -3.03 10.69 1.41
N SER A 154 -1.76 10.76 1.80
CA SER A 154 -1.26 11.52 2.95
C SER A 154 0.27 11.63 2.89
N PRO A 155 0.88 12.76 3.31
CA PRO A 155 2.33 12.89 3.47
C PRO A 155 2.87 12.29 4.79
N ASP A 156 2.02 11.99 5.77
CA ASP A 156 2.41 11.40 7.06
C ASP A 156 2.76 9.91 6.89
N HIS A 157 3.86 9.44 7.50
CA HIS A 157 4.34 8.05 7.38
C HIS A 157 3.39 6.99 7.96
N ARG A 158 2.55 7.36 8.94
CA ARG A 158 1.48 6.49 9.45
C ARG A 158 0.20 6.65 8.64
N GLY A 159 0.17 7.58 7.68
CA GLY A 159 -1.01 8.03 6.97
C GLY A 159 -2.07 8.63 7.90
N ALA A 160 -1.69 9.21 9.04
CA ALA A 160 -2.62 9.58 10.11
C ALA A 160 -3.25 10.98 9.96
N THR A 161 -3.01 11.67 8.85
CA THR A 161 -3.66 12.96 8.54
C THR A 161 -5.03 12.75 7.88
N GLY A 162 -5.79 13.83 7.69
CA GLY A 162 -6.92 13.80 6.77
C GLY A 162 -6.44 13.40 5.36
N PRO A 163 -7.20 12.58 4.61
CA PRO A 163 -6.76 12.11 3.31
C PRO A 163 -6.82 13.23 2.26
N MET A 164 -5.70 13.45 1.55
CA MET A 164 -5.53 14.46 0.50
C MET A 164 -4.48 14.00 -0.52
N LEU A 165 -4.49 14.57 -1.73
CA LEU A 165 -3.44 14.32 -2.72
C LEU A 165 -2.13 14.96 -2.31
N PHE A 166 -1.05 14.17 -2.38
CA PHE A 166 0.31 14.63 -2.14
C PHE A 166 1.27 13.96 -3.12
N ALA A 167 2.12 14.74 -3.81
CA ALA A 167 3.03 14.19 -4.81
C ALA A 167 4.39 13.81 -4.22
N ILE A 168 4.91 12.68 -4.65
CA ILE A 168 6.26 12.19 -4.34
C ILE A 168 6.90 11.51 -5.56
N ASP A 169 8.21 11.37 -5.51
CA ASP A 169 8.93 10.36 -6.28
C ASP A 169 9.19 9.14 -5.37
N LEU A 170 9.29 7.95 -5.95
CA LEU A 170 9.61 6.72 -5.21
C LEU A 170 10.76 5.98 -5.89
N ALA A 171 11.85 5.82 -5.16
CA ALA A 171 12.98 4.99 -5.56
C ALA A 171 12.85 3.59 -4.94
N ILE A 172 12.71 2.58 -5.80
CA ILE A 172 12.63 1.17 -5.44
C ILE A 172 13.95 0.50 -5.82
N GLU A 173 14.60 -0.15 -4.87
CA GLU A 173 15.69 -1.08 -5.11
C GLU A 173 15.14 -2.51 -5.19
N PHE A 174 15.41 -3.23 -6.28
CA PHE A 174 15.25 -4.67 -6.32
C PHE A 174 16.53 -5.34 -5.85
N VAL A 175 16.44 -6.11 -4.76
CA VAL A 175 17.59 -6.80 -4.15
C VAL A 175 17.77 -8.18 -4.77
N GLY A 176 16.69 -8.95 -4.90
CA GLY A 176 16.77 -10.27 -5.51
C GLY A 176 15.56 -11.17 -5.24
N ARG A 177 15.72 -12.44 -5.59
CA ARG A 177 14.75 -13.51 -5.35
C ARG A 177 15.22 -14.41 -4.23
N GLU A 178 14.31 -14.82 -3.38
CA GLU A 178 14.58 -15.82 -2.36
C GLU A 178 13.35 -16.67 -2.04
N THR A 179 13.55 -17.69 -1.22
CA THR A 179 12.44 -18.45 -0.65
C THR A 179 12.20 -17.99 0.77
N LEU A 180 11.08 -17.32 1.00
CA LEU A 180 10.74 -16.73 2.29
C LEU A 180 9.73 -17.61 3.03
N LYS A 181 9.95 -17.81 4.33
CA LYS A 181 8.98 -18.43 5.24
C LYS A 181 8.40 -17.35 6.16
N VAL A 182 7.08 -17.25 6.17
CA VAL A 182 6.27 -16.37 7.06
C VAL A 182 5.24 -17.23 7.79
N ALA A 183 4.50 -16.67 8.74
CA ALA A 183 3.46 -17.40 9.46
C ALA A 183 2.40 -18.05 8.54
N ALA A 184 2.02 -17.40 7.43
CA ALA A 184 1.06 -17.93 6.46
C ALA A 184 1.60 -19.10 5.61
N GLY A 185 2.92 -19.36 5.59
CA GLY A 185 3.50 -20.43 4.78
C GLY A 185 4.88 -20.10 4.21
N LYS A 186 5.24 -20.81 3.13
CA LYS A 186 6.52 -20.66 2.45
C LYS A 186 6.26 -20.27 0.99
N PHE A 187 6.94 -19.21 0.54
CA PHE A 187 6.66 -18.57 -0.76
C PHE A 187 7.96 -18.35 -1.54
N ALA A 188 7.86 -18.37 -2.87
CA ALA A 188 8.84 -17.70 -3.72
C ALA A 188 8.62 -16.19 -3.55
N ALA A 189 9.67 -15.46 -3.23
CA ALA A 189 9.59 -14.05 -2.84
C ALA A 189 10.56 -13.18 -3.64
N LEU A 190 10.09 -11.97 -3.92
CA LEU A 190 10.91 -10.86 -4.39
C LEU A 190 11.24 -9.96 -3.20
N HIS A 191 12.51 -9.62 -3.03
CA HIS A 191 12.99 -8.70 -2.00
C HIS A 191 13.31 -7.33 -2.61
N PHE A 192 12.72 -6.30 -2.04
CA PHE A 192 12.89 -4.91 -2.43
C PHE A 192 13.19 -4.01 -1.23
N ARG A 193 13.63 -2.79 -1.54
CA ARG A 193 13.70 -1.68 -0.58
C ARG A 193 13.11 -0.41 -1.15
N PHE A 194 12.45 0.38 -0.31
CA PHE A 194 12.28 1.80 -0.60
C PHE A 194 13.51 2.53 -0.10
N VAL A 195 14.31 3.05 -1.04
CA VAL A 195 15.61 3.66 -0.73
C VAL A 195 15.51 5.16 -0.53
N GLU A 196 14.69 5.84 -1.32
CA GLU A 196 14.43 7.27 -1.21
C GLU A 196 12.99 7.57 -1.63
N ILE A 197 12.38 8.53 -0.94
CA ILE A 197 11.03 9.02 -1.27
C ILE A 197 11.03 10.55 -1.33
N PRO A 198 11.64 11.15 -2.38
CA PRO A 198 11.70 12.60 -2.50
C PRO A 198 10.31 13.23 -2.49
N GLY A 199 10.15 14.29 -1.70
CA GLY A 199 8.89 15.02 -1.53
C GLY A 199 8.24 14.81 -0.16
N LEU A 200 8.58 13.74 0.58
CA LEU A 200 8.08 13.59 1.94
C LEU A 200 8.63 14.68 2.88
N PRO A 201 7.82 15.20 3.83
CA PRO A 201 8.30 16.18 4.82
C PRO A 201 9.33 15.63 5.79
N LEU A 202 9.32 14.32 6.03
CA LEU A 202 10.27 13.60 6.87
C LEU A 202 10.92 12.50 6.03
N GLU A 203 12.23 12.30 6.21
CA GLU A 203 12.95 11.23 5.52
C GLU A 203 12.40 9.86 5.93
N HIS A 204 12.07 9.03 4.94
CA HIS A 204 11.56 7.69 5.21
C HIS A 204 12.69 6.80 5.75
N PRO A 205 12.49 6.08 6.86
CA PRO A 205 13.49 5.13 7.35
C PRO A 205 13.80 4.02 6.33
N PRO A 206 14.93 3.29 6.48
CA PRO A 206 15.20 2.09 5.70
C PRO A 206 14.00 1.15 5.77
N TYR A 207 13.51 0.72 4.61
CA TYR A 207 12.29 -0.04 4.49
C TYR A 207 12.49 -1.21 3.53
N ASP A 208 12.62 -2.40 4.09
CA ASP A 208 12.71 -3.65 3.33
C ASP A 208 11.31 -4.25 3.18
N LEU A 209 10.98 -4.72 1.98
CA LEU A 209 9.69 -5.34 1.65
C LEU A 209 9.91 -6.62 0.86
N TRP A 210 9.12 -7.64 1.19
CA TRP A 210 9.07 -8.90 0.47
C TRP A 210 7.65 -9.14 -0.03
N CYS A 211 7.51 -9.49 -1.30
CA CYS A 211 6.23 -9.86 -1.89
C CYS A 211 6.31 -11.18 -2.66
N THR A 212 5.15 -11.74 -3.02
CA THR A 212 5.09 -12.97 -3.84
C THR A 212 5.73 -12.76 -5.23
N ASP A 213 6.48 -13.76 -5.70
CA ASP A 213 7.02 -13.84 -7.07
C ASP A 213 6.04 -14.58 -8.01
N ASP A 214 4.78 -14.15 -8.03
CA ASP A 214 3.71 -14.76 -8.83
C ASP A 214 2.90 -13.74 -9.67
N GLY A 215 3.38 -12.49 -9.71
CA GLY A 215 2.74 -11.38 -10.43
C GLY A 215 1.59 -10.71 -9.67
N ASP A 216 1.25 -11.15 -8.45
CA ASP A 216 0.25 -10.50 -7.62
C ASP A 216 0.84 -9.53 -6.59
N TYR A 217 2.15 -9.60 -6.34
CA TYR A 217 2.88 -8.71 -5.44
C TYR A 217 2.24 -8.61 -4.05
N VAL A 218 1.72 -9.73 -3.55
CA VAL A 218 1.13 -9.80 -2.21
C VAL A 218 2.24 -9.61 -1.19
N LEU A 219 2.11 -8.62 -0.30
CA LEU A 219 3.09 -8.38 0.76
C LEU A 219 3.17 -9.60 1.67
N LEU A 220 4.37 -10.16 1.79
CA LEU A 220 4.70 -11.30 2.65
C LEU A 220 5.28 -10.82 3.98
N LYS A 221 6.22 -9.89 3.90
CA LYS A 221 6.95 -9.36 5.06
C LYS A 221 7.40 -7.94 4.76
N ALA A 222 7.49 -7.11 5.78
CA ALA A 222 8.14 -5.80 5.67
C ALA A 222 8.82 -5.44 6.99
N GLU A 223 9.94 -4.70 6.92
CA GLU A 223 10.68 -4.21 8.07
C GLU A 223 11.05 -2.74 7.86
N VAL A 224 10.65 -1.90 8.80
CA VAL A 224 10.97 -0.46 8.79
C VAL A 224 11.92 -0.17 9.95
N GLY A 225 13.08 0.35 9.62
CA GLY A 225 14.11 0.75 10.59
C GLY A 225 13.88 2.14 11.18
N GLY A 226 14.98 2.81 11.53
CA GLY A 226 14.99 4.19 12.01
C GLY A 226 14.18 4.39 13.28
N TYR A 227 13.34 5.43 13.32
CA TYR A 227 12.52 5.76 14.50
C TYR A 227 11.25 4.91 14.63
N MET A 228 10.82 4.28 13.53
CA MET A 228 9.61 3.46 13.51
C MET A 228 9.87 2.12 14.17
N GLN A 229 10.91 1.39 13.73
CA GLN A 229 11.28 0.07 14.25
C GLN A 229 10.07 -0.86 14.32
N THR A 230 9.54 -1.21 13.15
CA THR A 230 8.29 -1.98 13.02
C THR A 230 8.47 -3.10 12.01
N ALA A 231 7.81 -4.23 12.24
CA ALA A 231 7.78 -5.34 11.31
C ALA A 231 6.33 -5.74 11.00
N TYR A 232 6.14 -6.25 9.80
CA TYR A 232 4.87 -6.65 9.22
C TYR A 232 5.04 -8.05 8.65
N GLU A 233 4.13 -8.97 8.93
CA GLU A 233 4.22 -10.35 8.44
C GLU A 233 2.84 -10.89 8.06
N LEU A 234 2.74 -11.55 6.91
CA LEU A 234 1.56 -12.25 6.45
C LEU A 234 1.32 -13.50 7.32
N THR A 235 0.19 -13.52 8.04
CA THR A 235 -0.18 -14.60 8.98
C THR A 235 -1.31 -15.48 8.49
N ALA A 236 -2.15 -14.98 7.59
CA ALA A 236 -3.19 -15.76 6.92
C ALA A 236 -3.20 -15.43 5.42
N TYR A 237 -3.41 -16.44 4.58
CA TYR A 237 -3.47 -16.31 3.14
C TYR A 237 -4.52 -17.26 2.57
N GLY A 238 -5.35 -16.76 1.67
CA GLY A 238 -6.34 -17.53 0.92
C GLY A 238 -6.37 -17.06 -0.52
N ARG A 239 -6.49 -17.99 -1.46
CA ARG A 239 -6.63 -17.72 -2.88
C ARG A 239 -7.71 -18.62 -3.46
N THR A 240 -8.66 -18.03 -4.18
CA THR A 240 -9.71 -18.73 -4.92
C THR A 240 -9.54 -18.44 -6.40
N GLU A 241 -9.55 -19.48 -7.22
CA GLU A 241 -9.57 -19.37 -8.68
C GLU A 241 -10.88 -20.00 -9.17
N ASP A 242 -11.60 -19.30 -10.05
CA ASP A 242 -12.71 -19.92 -10.76
C ASP A 242 -12.12 -21.05 -11.64
N ALA A 243 -12.69 -22.25 -11.49
CA ALA A 243 -12.29 -23.46 -12.22
C ALA A 243 -12.69 -23.42 -13.71
#